data_AF-A0A0F9U4K9-F1
#
_entry.id   AF-A0A0F9U4K9-F1
#
_cell.length_a   1.000
_cell.length_b   1.000
_cell.length_c   1.000
_cell.angle_alpha   90.00
_cell.angle_beta   90.00
_cell.angle_gamma   90.00
#
_symmetry.space_group_name_H-M   'P 1'
#
loop_
_entity.id
_entity.type
_entity.pdbx_description
1 polymer ?
#
loop_
_entity_poly.entity_id
_entity_poly.type
_entity_poly.pdbx_seq_one_letter_code
_entity_poly.pdbx_strand_id
1 'polypeptide(L)'
;MPYVVYGIYQKGSLVYVGLTKRPLKREREHKRKFKGATFRRFVRCDRAYAQWLERKLIDLWRPKRNLNAGGSGPVTYRHSPEAKCRISEAVKVRVVTDDTRNKMSEAALRRPPVSEETRRKLRGYRHTEKAKICIGEKLRGVKKSLEARKNMSQSALKRPPRTHSDETRRHMSRAQKKRFNDPDAKRRHREGQRRRRTAEKERK
;
A
#
# COMPACT_ATOMS: atom_id res chain seq x y z
N MET A 1 5.78 -10.14 -26.61
CA MET A 1 7.04 -9.42 -26.94
C MET A 1 8.21 -10.14 -26.28
N PRO A 2 9.23 -10.55 -27.04
CA PRO A 2 10.42 -11.21 -26.52
C PRO A 2 11.21 -10.27 -25.61
N TYR A 3 11.95 -10.86 -24.68
CA TYR A 3 12.94 -10.16 -23.87
C TYR A 3 14.27 -10.11 -24.61
N VAL A 4 15.05 -9.05 -24.33
CA VAL A 4 16.42 -8.88 -24.84
C VAL A 4 17.34 -8.87 -23.64
N VAL A 5 18.34 -9.76 -23.64
CA VAL A 5 19.47 -9.71 -22.70
C VAL A 5 20.56 -8.83 -23.33
N TYR A 6 21.10 -7.90 -22.54
CA TYR A 6 22.07 -6.92 -23.00
C TYR A 6 23.20 -6.72 -21.99
N GLY A 7 24.34 -6.24 -22.49
CA GLY A 7 25.51 -5.85 -21.71
C GLY A 7 25.85 -4.37 -21.94
N ILE A 8 26.36 -3.73 -20.89
CA ILE A 8 26.90 -2.37 -20.95
C ILE A 8 28.40 -2.45 -20.71
N TYR A 9 29.17 -1.91 -21.64
CA TYR A 9 30.62 -1.93 -21.60
C TYR A 9 31.15 -0.51 -21.42
N GLN A 10 32.21 -0.34 -20.64
CA GLN A 10 32.89 0.93 -20.44
C GLN A 10 34.40 0.68 -20.54
N LYS A 11 35.09 1.41 -21.42
CA LYS A 11 36.51 1.18 -21.73
C LYS A 11 36.82 -0.29 -22.05
N GLY A 12 35.96 -0.93 -22.86
CA GLY A 12 36.09 -2.35 -23.25
C GLY A 12 35.68 -3.38 -22.19
N SER A 13 35.53 -2.99 -20.92
CA SER A 13 35.15 -3.92 -19.85
C SER A 13 33.63 -3.99 -19.65
N LEU A 14 33.09 -5.18 -19.39
CA LEU A 14 31.67 -5.36 -19.07
C LEU A 14 31.38 -4.86 -17.65
N VAL A 15 30.48 -3.88 -17.53
CA VAL A 15 30.17 -3.23 -16.25
C VAL A 15 28.79 -3.61 -15.73
N TYR A 16 27.86 -3.96 -16.61
CA TYR A 16 26.49 -4.31 -16.25
C TYR A 16 25.86 -5.27 -17.25
N VAL A 17 25.09 -6.22 -16.75
CA VAL A 17 24.21 -7.11 -17.53
C VAL A 17 22.77 -6.87 -17.11
N GLY A 18 21.85 -6.82 -18.08
CA GLY A 18 20.43 -6.73 -17.77
C GLY A 18 19.52 -7.30 -18.84
N LEU A 19 18.24 -7.46 -18.50
CA LEU A 19 17.17 -7.83 -19.42
C LEU A 19 16.12 -6.72 -19.59
N THR A 20 15.47 -6.65 -20.75
CA THR A 20 14.39 -5.68 -21.01
C THR A 20 13.42 -6.16 -22.10
N LYS A 21 12.14 -5.77 -21.97
CA LYS A 21 11.14 -5.89 -23.06
C LYS A 21 11.23 -4.75 -24.08
N ARG A 22 11.88 -3.64 -23.72
CA ARG A 22 11.92 -2.39 -24.52
C ARG A 22 13.38 -1.93 -24.68
N PRO A 23 14.16 -2.55 -25.57
CA PRO A 23 15.61 -2.32 -25.68
C PRO A 23 15.95 -0.86 -25.97
N LEU A 24 15.25 -0.21 -26.91
CA LEU A 24 15.54 1.18 -27.30
C LEU A 24 15.32 2.18 -26.14
N LYS A 25 14.22 2.04 -25.40
CA LYS A 25 13.95 2.88 -24.22
C LYS A 25 15.03 2.66 -23.15
N ARG A 26 15.37 1.40 -22.88
CA ARG A 26 16.35 1.02 -21.86
C ARG A 26 17.76 1.50 -22.21
N GLU A 27 18.13 1.43 -23.47
CA GLU A 27 19.39 1.95 -23.99
C GLU A 27 19.50 3.47 -23.78
N ARG A 28 18.45 4.23 -24.10
CA ARG A 28 18.41 5.69 -23.83
C ARG A 28 18.55 6.02 -22.35
N GLU A 29 17.85 5.28 -21.48
CA GLU A 29 17.97 5.43 -20.01
C GLU A 29 19.41 5.19 -19.53
N HIS A 30 20.07 4.15 -20.06
CA HIS A 30 21.43 3.82 -19.67
C HIS A 30 22.47 4.78 -20.25
N LYS A 31 22.33 5.25 -21.49
CA LYS A 31 23.22 6.28 -22.05
C LYS A 31 23.25 7.56 -21.21
N ARG A 32 22.14 7.91 -20.55
CA ARG A 32 22.10 9.04 -19.59
C ARG A 32 22.86 8.75 -18.29
N LYS A 33 22.82 7.51 -17.80
CA LYS A 33 23.43 7.09 -16.53
C LYS A 33 24.91 6.68 -16.66
N PHE A 34 25.29 6.14 -17.80
CA PHE A 34 26.59 5.57 -18.10
C PHE A 34 27.21 6.34 -19.28
N LYS A 35 27.72 7.55 -19.01
CA LYS A 35 28.35 8.39 -20.04
C LYS A 35 29.54 7.65 -20.67
N GLY A 36 29.59 7.64 -22.00
CA GLY A 36 30.65 6.97 -22.77
C GLY A 36 30.59 5.43 -22.77
N ALA A 37 29.52 4.82 -22.28
CA ALA A 37 29.35 3.37 -22.32
C ALA A 37 28.75 2.91 -23.64
N THR A 38 29.17 1.72 -24.10
CA THR A 38 28.62 1.06 -25.28
C THR A 38 27.59 0.01 -24.85
N PHE A 39 26.49 -0.06 -25.58
CA PHE A 39 25.37 -0.96 -25.31
C PHE A 39 25.39 -2.09 -26.34
N ARG A 40 25.51 -3.34 -25.90
CA ARG A 40 25.48 -4.52 -26.77
C ARG A 40 24.32 -5.43 -26.42
N ARG A 41 23.59 -5.90 -27.44
CA ARG A 41 22.47 -6.84 -27.29
C ARG A 41 22.98 -8.24 -27.59
N PHE A 42 22.72 -9.19 -26.71
CA PHE A 42 23.18 -10.56 -26.88
C PHE A 42 22.12 -11.39 -27.62
N VAL A 43 20.96 -11.61 -26.98
CA VAL A 43 19.97 -12.58 -27.46
C VAL A 43 18.55 -12.06 -27.23
N ARG A 44 17.65 -12.39 -28.16
CA ARG A 44 16.19 -12.26 -28.01
C ARG A 44 15.62 -13.63 -27.65
N CYS A 45 14.85 -13.70 -26.57
CA CYS A 45 14.30 -14.95 -26.07
C CYS A 45 13.03 -14.73 -25.24
N ASP A 46 12.40 -15.81 -24.77
CA ASP A 46 11.31 -15.72 -23.81
C ASP A 46 11.80 -15.24 -22.43
N ARG A 47 10.86 -14.99 -21.51
CA ARG A 47 11.18 -14.42 -20.19
C ARG A 47 12.02 -15.35 -19.32
N ALA A 48 11.67 -16.65 -19.29
CA ALA A 48 12.30 -17.60 -18.40
C ALA A 48 13.76 -17.80 -18.81
N TYR A 49 14.00 -18.00 -20.11
CA TYR A 49 15.34 -18.12 -20.66
C TYR A 49 16.16 -16.84 -20.51
N ALA A 50 15.56 -15.66 -20.74
CA ALA A 50 16.25 -14.38 -20.53
C ALA A 50 16.71 -14.18 -19.07
N GLN A 51 15.88 -14.58 -18.11
CA GLN A 51 16.22 -14.50 -16.67
C GLN A 51 17.33 -15.49 -16.31
N TRP A 52 17.26 -16.72 -16.81
CA TRP A 52 18.32 -17.71 -16.61
C TRP A 52 19.66 -17.25 -17.20
N LEU A 53 19.64 -16.74 -18.43
CA LEU A 53 20.83 -16.24 -19.11
C LEU A 53 21.41 -15.01 -18.42
N GLU A 54 20.58 -14.05 -18.00
CA GLU A 54 21.02 -12.88 -17.21
C GLU A 54 21.78 -13.35 -15.96
N ARG A 55 21.22 -14.29 -15.19
CA ARG A 55 21.87 -14.84 -13.99
C ARG A 55 23.20 -15.49 -14.30
N LYS A 56 23.23 -16.38 -15.30
CA LYS A 56 24.46 -17.08 -15.71
C LYS A 56 25.56 -16.11 -16.15
N LEU A 57 25.22 -15.05 -16.89
CA LEU A 57 26.19 -14.03 -17.30
C LEU A 57 26.70 -13.19 -16.12
N ILE A 58 25.83 -12.89 -15.13
CA ILE A 58 26.23 -12.19 -13.91
C ILE A 58 27.16 -13.06 -13.07
N ASP A 59 26.83 -14.34 -12.90
CA ASP A 59 27.64 -15.28 -12.13
C ASP A 59 29.02 -15.50 -12.78
N LEU A 60 29.05 -15.62 -14.10
CA LEU A 60 30.27 -15.86 -14.88
C LEU A 60 31.18 -14.63 -14.92
N TRP A 61 30.64 -13.44 -15.20
CA TRP A 61 31.46 -12.25 -15.46
C TRP A 61 31.56 -11.30 -14.27
N ARG A 62 30.75 -11.50 -13.23
CA ARG A 62 30.69 -10.66 -12.01
C ARG A 62 30.80 -9.15 -12.30
N PRO A 63 29.94 -8.61 -13.17
CA PRO A 63 30.05 -7.21 -13.59
C PRO A 63 29.90 -6.26 -12.40
N LYS A 64 30.82 -5.30 -12.29
CA LYS A 64 30.99 -4.42 -11.11
C LYS A 64 29.71 -3.73 -10.62
N ARG A 65 28.73 -3.46 -11.49
CA ARG A 65 27.49 -2.74 -11.15
C ARG A 65 26.25 -3.62 -10.99
N ASN A 66 26.36 -4.95 -11.15
CA ASN A 66 25.28 -5.85 -10.77
C ASN A 66 25.38 -6.16 -9.28
N LEU A 67 24.67 -5.37 -8.47
CA LEU A 67 24.65 -5.52 -7.00
C LEU A 67 23.92 -6.80 -6.55
N ASN A 68 23.06 -7.35 -7.41
CA ASN A 68 22.26 -8.54 -7.14
C ASN A 68 22.54 -9.58 -8.23
N ALA A 69 22.32 -10.87 -7.90
CA ALA A 69 22.42 -12.01 -8.81
C ALA A 69 21.31 -12.05 -9.89
N GLY A 70 20.97 -10.91 -10.50
CA GLY A 70 19.89 -10.78 -11.48
C GLY A 70 18.49 -10.69 -10.86
N GLY A 71 17.48 -10.47 -11.70
CA GLY A 71 16.08 -10.33 -11.27
C GLY A 71 15.52 -8.91 -11.41
N SER A 72 14.19 -8.80 -11.33
CA SER A 72 13.39 -7.63 -11.71
C SER A 72 13.59 -6.41 -10.79
N GLY A 73 14.76 -5.78 -10.85
CA GLY A 73 15.09 -4.55 -10.14
C GLY A 73 15.07 -4.67 -8.60
N PRO A 74 15.33 -3.55 -7.90
CA PRO A 74 15.30 -3.50 -6.44
C PRO A 74 13.93 -3.86 -5.83
N VAL A 75 12.85 -3.78 -6.62
CA VAL A 75 11.48 -4.11 -6.19
C VAL A 75 11.32 -5.59 -5.82
N THR A 76 12.17 -6.48 -6.35
CA THR A 76 12.13 -7.91 -5.99
C THR A 76 13.11 -8.32 -4.89
N TYR A 77 13.88 -7.40 -4.31
CA TYR A 77 14.75 -7.74 -3.19
C TYR A 77 13.88 -8.05 -1.96
N ARG A 78 13.71 -9.35 -1.67
CA ARG A 78 13.06 -9.81 -0.45
C ARG A 78 14.12 -9.82 0.65
N HIS A 79 14.00 -8.92 1.62
CA HIS A 79 14.80 -8.99 2.84
C HIS A 79 14.67 -10.37 3.49
N SER A 80 15.79 -10.94 3.94
CA SER A 80 15.79 -12.14 4.77
C SER A 80 14.97 -11.90 6.05
N PRO A 81 14.44 -12.96 6.70
CA PRO A 81 13.74 -12.82 7.98
C PRO A 81 14.57 -12.05 9.02
N GLU A 82 15.87 -12.33 9.10
CA GLU A 82 16.81 -11.61 9.97
C GLU A 82 16.95 -10.13 9.62
N ALA A 83 17.07 -9.78 8.34
CA ALA A 83 17.14 -8.39 7.91
C ALA A 83 15.84 -7.64 8.24
N LYS A 84 14.68 -8.29 8.10
CA LYS A 84 13.39 -7.72 8.54
C LYS A 84 13.34 -7.51 10.05
N CYS A 85 13.87 -8.44 10.84
CA CYS A 85 13.97 -8.30 12.30
C CYS A 85 14.82 -7.08 12.66
N ARG A 86 16.03 -6.98 12.11
CA ARG A 86 16.94 -5.84 12.32
C ARG A 86 16.32 -4.50 11.94
N ILE A 87 15.64 -4.43 10.78
CA ILE A 87 14.92 -3.20 10.36
C ILE A 87 13.80 -2.88 11.35
N SER A 88 13.03 -3.88 11.78
CA SER A 88 11.94 -3.70 12.74
C SER A 88 12.47 -3.20 14.08
N GLU A 89 13.56 -3.76 14.60
CA GLU A 89 14.19 -3.34 15.85
C GLU A 89 14.74 -1.91 15.73
N ALA A 90 15.46 -1.60 14.66
CA ALA A 90 15.97 -0.26 14.40
C ALA A 90 14.85 0.79 14.33
N VAL A 91 13.69 0.44 13.74
CA VAL A 91 12.52 1.33 13.70
C VAL A 91 11.89 1.50 15.08
N LYS A 92 11.83 0.45 15.91
CA LYS A 92 11.28 0.54 17.28
C LYS A 92 12.14 1.42 18.20
N VAL A 93 13.47 1.38 18.05
CA VAL A 93 14.41 2.15 18.88
C VAL A 93 14.50 3.61 18.45
N ARG A 94 14.05 3.95 17.23
CA ARG A 94 14.11 5.33 16.71
C ARG A 94 13.14 6.24 17.47
N VAL A 95 13.66 6.95 18.48
CA VAL A 95 12.94 8.01 19.18
C VAL A 95 12.91 9.28 18.31
N VAL A 96 11.72 9.77 17.98
CA VAL A 96 11.56 11.07 17.32
C VAL A 96 11.70 12.16 18.38
N THR A 97 12.78 12.95 18.30
CA THR A 97 13.04 14.08 19.20
C THR A 97 11.99 15.18 19.03
N ASP A 98 11.79 16.02 20.04
CA ASP A 98 10.83 17.13 19.97
C ASP A 98 11.18 18.13 18.87
N ASP A 99 12.46 18.43 18.66
CA ASP A 99 12.92 19.23 17.51
C ASP A 99 12.46 18.60 16.16
N THR A 100 12.59 17.28 16.01
CA THR A 100 12.13 16.58 14.80
C THR A 100 10.60 16.65 14.67
N ARG A 101 9.86 16.53 15.78
CA ARG A 101 8.38 16.67 15.78
C ARG A 101 7.97 18.07 15.37
N ASN A 102 8.63 19.10 15.89
CA ASN A 102 8.37 20.50 15.55
C ASN A 102 8.63 20.76 14.08
N LYS A 103 9.78 20.31 13.54
CA LYS A 103 10.10 20.41 12.11
C LYS A 103 9.06 19.72 11.22
N MET A 104 8.59 18.53 11.60
CA MET A 104 7.52 17.84 10.87
C MET A 104 6.18 18.59 10.94
N SER A 105 5.86 19.19 12.10
CA SER A 105 4.65 19.99 12.31
C SER A 105 4.68 21.25 11.45
N GLU A 106 5.76 22.02 11.50
CA GLU A 106 5.96 23.21 10.66
C GLU A 106 5.89 22.87 9.17
N ALA A 107 6.56 21.78 8.76
CA ALA A 107 6.50 21.32 7.38
C ALA A 107 5.07 20.94 6.97
N ALA A 108 4.26 20.38 7.87
CA ALA A 108 2.85 20.06 7.60
C ALA A 108 1.99 21.32 7.47
N LEU A 109 2.22 22.34 8.30
CA LEU A 109 1.53 23.63 8.24
C LEU A 109 1.86 24.40 6.95
N ARG A 110 3.09 24.29 6.45
CA ARG A 110 3.52 24.93 5.20
C ARG A 110 3.10 24.18 3.93
N ARG A 111 2.43 23.02 4.03
CA ARG A 111 1.99 22.30 2.82
C ARG A 111 0.88 23.09 2.12
N PRO A 112 1.00 23.36 0.81
CA PRO A 112 -0.08 23.99 0.07
C PRO A 112 -1.33 23.10 0.12
N PRO A 113 -2.53 23.69 0.10
CA PRO A 113 -3.77 22.93 0.05
C PRO A 113 -3.77 22.02 -1.19
N VAL A 114 -4.35 20.83 -1.04
CA VAL A 114 -4.53 19.89 -2.16
C VAL A 114 -5.27 20.59 -3.30
N SER A 115 -4.67 20.62 -4.49
CA SER A 115 -5.24 21.28 -5.67
C SER A 115 -6.63 20.73 -6.02
N GLU A 116 -7.48 21.56 -6.62
CA GLU A 116 -8.84 21.15 -7.02
C GLU A 116 -8.83 19.96 -7.98
N GLU A 117 -7.84 19.88 -8.88
CA GLU A 117 -7.67 18.72 -9.77
C GLU A 117 -7.43 17.42 -8.96
N THR A 118 -6.57 17.49 -7.94
CA THR A 118 -6.29 16.34 -7.07
C THR A 118 -7.50 15.99 -6.21
N ARG A 119 -8.21 16.99 -5.69
CA ARG A 119 -9.48 16.78 -4.96
C ARG A 119 -10.52 16.09 -5.83
N ARG A 120 -10.66 16.50 -7.10
CA ARG A 120 -11.58 15.87 -8.06
C ARG A 120 -11.23 14.40 -8.30
N LYS A 121 -9.94 14.09 -8.48
CA LYS A 121 -9.44 12.71 -8.61
C LYS A 121 -9.74 11.86 -7.36
N LEU A 122 -9.55 12.43 -6.17
CA LEU A 122 -9.81 11.75 -4.90
C LEU A 122 -11.31 11.56 -4.62
N ARG A 123 -12.17 12.54 -4.92
CA ARG A 123 -13.63 12.45 -4.73
C ARG A 123 -14.28 11.37 -5.60
N GLY A 124 -13.73 11.11 -6.79
CA GLY A 124 -14.22 10.07 -7.70
C GLY A 124 -13.78 8.65 -7.36
N TYR A 125 -12.82 8.48 -6.45
CA TYR A 125 -12.29 7.17 -6.13
C TYR A 125 -13.29 6.36 -5.29
N ARG A 126 -13.94 5.37 -5.91
CA ARG A 126 -14.79 4.39 -5.24
C ARG A 126 -14.11 3.03 -5.27
N HIS A 127 -14.09 2.35 -4.13
CA HIS A 127 -13.70 0.95 -4.09
C HIS A 127 -14.65 0.13 -4.98
N THR A 128 -14.07 -0.76 -5.78
CA THR A 128 -14.84 -1.77 -6.52
C THR A 128 -15.55 -2.70 -5.54
N GLU A 129 -16.66 -3.31 -5.93
CA GLU A 129 -17.40 -4.24 -5.06
C GLU A 129 -16.52 -5.39 -4.57
N LYS A 130 -15.67 -5.94 -5.45
CA LYS A 130 -14.66 -6.94 -5.09
C LYS A 130 -13.71 -6.45 -4.00
N ALA A 131 -13.24 -5.20 -4.07
CA ALA A 131 -12.38 -4.62 -3.05
C ALA A 131 -13.12 -4.42 -1.73
N LYS A 132 -14.39 -3.97 -1.76
CA LYS A 132 -15.22 -3.85 -0.56
C LYS A 132 -15.44 -5.19 0.14
N ILE A 133 -15.77 -6.24 -0.63
CA ILE A 133 -15.93 -7.61 -0.11
C ILE A 133 -14.62 -8.07 0.54
N CYS A 134 -13.49 -7.93 -0.15
CA CYS A 134 -12.19 -8.35 0.38
C CYS A 134 -11.81 -7.61 1.68
N ILE A 135 -12.06 -6.28 1.75
CA ILE A 135 -11.85 -5.50 2.98
C ILE A 135 -12.78 -6.01 4.08
N GLY A 136 -14.05 -6.24 3.77
CA GLY A 136 -15.05 -6.74 4.72
C GLY A 136 -14.70 -8.11 5.29
N GLU A 137 -14.26 -9.04 4.45
CA GLU A 137 -13.81 -10.38 4.86
C GLU A 137 -12.59 -10.32 5.76
N LYS A 138 -11.58 -9.50 5.40
CA LYS A 138 -10.37 -9.31 6.21
C LYS A 138 -10.67 -8.70 7.58
N LEU A 139 -11.69 -7.86 7.68
CA LEU A 139 -12.09 -7.23 8.94
C LEU A 139 -13.09 -8.07 9.74
N ARG A 140 -13.73 -9.08 9.11
CA ARG A 140 -14.71 -9.93 9.78
C ARG A 140 -14.02 -10.77 10.84
N GLY A 141 -14.51 -10.68 12.08
CA GLY A 141 -13.98 -11.44 13.22
C GLY A 141 -12.73 -10.83 13.87
N VAL A 142 -12.18 -9.73 13.35
CA VAL A 142 -11.04 -9.04 13.98
C VAL A 142 -11.50 -8.38 15.29
N LYS A 143 -11.27 -9.06 16.41
CA LYS A 143 -11.54 -8.52 17.76
C LYS A 143 -10.42 -7.57 18.15
N LYS A 144 -10.76 -6.32 18.45
CA LYS A 144 -9.82 -5.37 19.07
C LYS A 144 -9.45 -5.86 20.48
N SER A 145 -8.16 -5.78 20.82
CA SER A 145 -7.66 -6.09 22.17
C SER A 145 -8.33 -5.22 23.24
N LEU A 146 -8.33 -5.69 24.49
CA LEU A 146 -8.89 -4.92 25.61
C LEU A 146 -8.19 -3.57 25.78
N GLU A 147 -6.87 -3.54 25.63
CA GLU A 147 -6.08 -2.31 25.68
C GLU A 147 -6.47 -1.33 24.57
N ALA A 148 -6.60 -1.81 23.32
CA ALA A 148 -7.05 -0.97 22.21
C ALA A 148 -8.46 -0.41 22.45
N ARG A 149 -9.36 -1.19 23.06
CA ARG A 149 -10.70 -0.72 23.46
C ARG A 149 -10.64 0.36 24.53
N LYS A 150 -9.81 0.18 25.57
CA LYS A 150 -9.59 1.16 26.63
C LYS A 150 -9.04 2.48 26.06
N ASN A 151 -8.03 2.41 25.19
CA ASN A 151 -7.42 3.60 24.56
C ASN A 151 -8.39 4.37 23.66
N MET A 152 -9.23 3.66 22.90
CA MET A 152 -10.31 4.29 22.13
C MET A 152 -11.35 4.96 23.04
N SER A 153 -11.71 4.32 24.15
CA SER A 153 -12.67 4.86 25.12
C SER A 153 -12.12 6.13 25.78
N GLN A 154 -10.88 6.10 26.26
CA GLN A 154 -10.23 7.28 26.84
C GLN A 154 -10.11 8.42 25.82
N SER A 155 -9.77 8.09 24.58
CA SER A 155 -9.70 9.08 23.49
C SER A 155 -11.07 9.67 23.15
N ALA A 156 -12.16 8.91 23.30
CA ALA A 156 -13.52 9.39 23.13
C ALA A 156 -13.92 10.37 24.25
N LEU A 157 -13.52 10.09 25.50
CA LEU A 157 -13.78 10.97 26.64
C LEU A 157 -13.03 12.31 26.57
N LYS A 158 -11.82 12.32 26.00
CA LYS A 158 -11.03 13.55 25.80
C LYS A 158 -11.60 14.49 24.74
N ARG A 159 -12.51 14.00 23.88
CA ARG A 159 -13.14 14.84 22.86
C ARG A 159 -14.26 15.63 23.49
N PRO A 160 -14.35 16.95 23.28
CA PRO A 160 -15.49 17.71 23.73
C PRO A 160 -16.77 17.12 23.16
N PRO A 161 -17.86 17.04 23.95
CA PRO A 161 -19.13 16.54 23.45
C PRO A 161 -19.54 17.36 22.23
N ARG A 162 -19.87 16.68 21.13
CA ARG A 162 -20.36 17.36 19.94
C ARG A 162 -21.78 17.86 20.22
N THR A 163 -21.94 19.14 20.46
CA THR A 163 -23.25 19.79 20.50
C THR A 163 -23.73 19.96 19.07
N HIS A 164 -24.76 19.19 18.69
CA HIS A 164 -25.43 19.41 17.41
C HIS A 164 -26.27 20.68 17.48
N SER A 165 -26.22 21.51 16.43
CA SER A 165 -27.15 22.63 16.26
C SER A 165 -28.60 22.12 16.21
N ASP A 166 -29.57 22.96 16.57
CA ASP A 166 -30.98 22.56 16.59
C ASP A 166 -31.48 22.15 15.20
N GLU A 167 -31.02 22.79 14.15
CA GLU A 167 -31.30 22.38 12.78
C GLU A 167 -30.77 20.97 12.49
N THR A 168 -29.54 20.67 12.88
CA THR A 168 -28.96 19.32 12.74
C THR A 168 -29.76 18.29 13.55
N ARG A 169 -30.19 18.63 14.78
CA ARG A 169 -31.04 17.76 15.60
C ARG A 169 -32.39 17.50 14.92
N ARG A 170 -33.02 18.52 14.33
CA ARG A 170 -34.26 18.38 13.55
C ARG A 170 -34.07 17.45 12.36
N HIS A 171 -32.95 17.57 11.63
CA HIS A 171 -32.64 16.66 10.51
C HIS A 171 -32.42 15.22 10.96
N MET A 172 -31.64 15.00 12.03
CA MET A 172 -31.44 13.66 12.59
C MET A 172 -32.77 13.05 13.06
N SER A 173 -33.61 13.84 13.74
CA SER A 173 -34.95 13.41 14.18
C SER A 173 -35.84 13.04 13.00
N ARG A 174 -35.90 13.86 11.95
CA ARG A 174 -36.63 13.55 10.71
C ARG A 174 -36.11 12.28 10.05
N ALA A 175 -34.79 12.11 9.96
CA ALA A 175 -34.18 10.91 9.39
C ALA A 175 -34.48 9.66 10.23
N GLN A 176 -34.46 9.77 11.55
CA GLN A 176 -34.80 8.68 12.47
C GLN A 176 -36.28 8.29 12.35
N LYS A 177 -37.19 9.27 12.29
CA LYS A 177 -38.62 9.04 12.04
C LYS A 177 -38.85 8.36 10.69
N LYS A 178 -38.18 8.80 9.63
CA LYS A 178 -38.24 8.13 8.32
C LYS A 178 -37.80 6.66 8.40
N ARG A 179 -36.67 6.37 9.07
CA ARG A 179 -36.20 4.98 9.29
C ARG A 179 -37.20 4.14 10.10
N PHE A 180 -37.86 4.73 11.09
CA PHE A 180 -38.83 4.02 11.91
C PHE A 180 -40.13 3.75 11.15
N ASN A 181 -40.52 4.66 10.25
CA ASN A 181 -41.74 4.54 9.47
C ASN A 181 -41.59 3.68 8.20
N ASP A 182 -40.36 3.40 7.77
CA ASP A 182 -40.08 2.48 6.67
C ASP A 182 -40.61 1.06 6.99
N PRO A 183 -41.58 0.54 6.23
CA PRO A 183 -42.17 -0.78 6.47
C PRO A 183 -41.13 -1.91 6.39
N ASP A 184 -40.12 -1.79 5.52
CA ASP A 184 -39.07 -2.80 5.40
C ASP A 184 -38.11 -2.77 6.59
N ALA A 185 -37.84 -1.58 7.14
CA ALA A 185 -37.10 -1.46 8.40
C ALA A 185 -37.87 -2.07 9.57
N LYS A 186 -39.18 -1.84 9.67
CA LYS A 186 -40.06 -2.47 10.67
C LYS A 186 -40.07 -3.99 10.54
N ARG A 187 -40.18 -4.53 9.32
CA ARG A 187 -40.13 -5.97 9.04
C ARG A 187 -38.83 -6.59 9.54
N ARG A 188 -37.68 -6.02 9.14
CA ARG A 188 -36.35 -6.46 9.58
C ARG A 188 -36.17 -6.40 11.10
N HIS A 189 -36.70 -5.37 11.76
CA HIS A 189 -36.65 -5.26 13.21
C HIS A 189 -37.44 -6.39 13.90
N ARG A 190 -38.67 -6.64 13.45
CA ARG A 190 -39.52 -7.73 13.96
C ARG A 190 -38.88 -9.11 13.74
N GLU A 191 -38.35 -9.35 12.54
CA GLU A 191 -37.60 -10.58 12.23
C GLU A 191 -36.37 -10.75 13.14
N GLY A 192 -35.61 -9.67 13.36
CA GLY A 192 -34.47 -9.69 14.27
C GLY A 192 -34.86 -10.02 15.71
N GLN A 193 -35.97 -9.48 16.21
CA GLN A 193 -36.50 -9.82 17.53
C GLN A 193 -36.94 -11.30 17.61
N ARG A 194 -37.62 -11.81 16.58
CA ARG A 194 -38.01 -13.23 16.50
C ARG A 194 -36.79 -14.15 16.55
N ARG A 195 -35.76 -13.86 15.77
CA ARG A 195 -34.50 -14.64 15.76
C ARG A 195 -33.78 -14.64 17.10
N ARG A 196 -33.79 -13.51 17.82
CA ARG A 196 -33.20 -13.44 19.18
C ARG A 196 -33.96 -14.34 20.16
N ARG A 197 -35.30 -14.30 20.11
CA ARG A 197 -36.15 -15.15 20.97
C ARG A 197 -35.96 -16.63 20.68
N THR A 198 -35.84 -17.03 19.41
CA THR A 198 -35.58 -18.44 19.05
C THR A 198 -34.20 -18.88 19.52
N ALA A 199 -33.16 -18.09 19.27
CA ALA A 199 -31.80 -18.39 19.73
C ALA A 199 -31.67 -18.41 21.26
N GLU A 200 -32.47 -17.64 21.99
CA GLU A 200 -32.53 -17.67 23.46
C GLU A 200 -33.23 -18.93 23.97
N LYS A 201 -34.29 -19.40 23.27
CA LYS A 201 -34.95 -20.68 23.58
C LYS A 201 -34.03 -21.88 23.33
N GLU A 202 -33.24 -21.87 22.27
CA GLU A 202 -32.28 -22.94 21.93
C GLU A 202 -31.09 -23.03 22.90
N ARG A 203 -30.85 -22.00 23.72
CA ARG A 203 -29.77 -21.98 24.73
C ARG A 203 -30.21 -22.48 26.11
N LYS A 204 -31.50 -22.64 26.34
CA LYS A 204 -32.07 -23.14 27.60
C LYS A 204 -32.36 -24.62 27.47
#